data_AF-A0AA88TUK3-F1
#
_entry.id   AF-A0AA88TUK3-F1
#
_cell.length_a   1.000
_cell.length_b   1.000
_cell.length_c   1.000
_cell.angle_alpha   90.00
_cell.angle_beta   90.00
_cell.angle_gamma   90.00
#
_symmetry.space_group_name_H-M   'P 1'
#
loop_
_entity.id
_entity.type
_entity.pdbx_description
1 polymer ?
#
loop_
_entity_poly.entity_id
_entity_poly.type
_entity_poly.pdbx_seq_one_letter_code
_entity_poly.pdbx_strand_id
1 'polypeptide(L)'
;MGNIHLVQQDISEGLFLLENHKREKSSTVQRMEGDRNCLLSSHKDMEKSGSSSLTSASFNFINSIIGSGIIGLPYSLSQAGLPMGLLLLILVAFITDYSIILLVRGGNLSGTHSYQSLVQSTFGQIGYLIVSALQFLYPFIAMISYNIITGDTLTKVFMRIQGVGPGNILTERHFVILMSTLLFTLPLSLYRDIAKLGKVSLLSMLLTLAILITVVVRAATLGPQIPASDDAWVFARWNAIQAVAVMSFAFICHHNSFMIYGSLQEPTLSSWSFVTHVSVGSAVLVSAVFAAAGYATFTGYTQGDIFENYCRNDNLATFGRFCYGVSIITTFPLECFVTREVISNVFFKGELSTTTHVIITLVIVSATTAISLSYDCLGIVLELNGVLSAIPLMFIFPAACFLKLSDGRWFRGENLIPSVILVVGVSVMIIGLIMMVLFPQDCSHGAEMFYCTMSNISVPSTSPNSVLEFFNSTLNVSIS
;
A
#
# COMPACT_ATOMS: atom_id res chain seq x y z
N MET A 1 -54.49 -65.99 18.41
CA MET A 1 -54.64 -64.60 17.93
C MET A 1 -53.46 -63.67 18.29
N GLY A 2 -52.67 -63.92 19.34
CA GLY A 2 -51.55 -63.04 19.73
C GLY A 2 -50.32 -63.03 18.80
N ASN A 3 -49.96 -64.16 18.16
CA ASN A 3 -48.73 -64.24 17.34
C ASN A 3 -48.82 -63.54 15.97
N ILE A 4 -50.01 -63.25 15.44
CA ILE A 4 -50.17 -62.56 14.16
C ILE A 4 -49.97 -61.04 14.35
N HIS A 5 -50.35 -60.51 15.51
CA HIS A 5 -50.21 -59.08 15.83
C HIS A 5 -48.75 -58.66 16.02
N LEU A 6 -47.92 -59.51 16.62
CA LEU A 6 -46.48 -59.28 16.79
C LEU A 6 -45.74 -59.27 15.44
N VAL A 7 -46.05 -60.23 14.56
CA VAL A 7 -45.44 -60.30 13.22
C VAL A 7 -45.84 -59.10 12.35
N GLN A 8 -47.09 -58.63 12.46
CA GLN A 8 -47.55 -57.45 11.73
C GLN A 8 -46.84 -56.16 12.21
N GLN A 9 -46.51 -56.08 13.51
CA GLN A 9 -45.84 -54.95 14.12
C GLN A 9 -44.35 -54.90 13.74
N ASP A 10 -43.66 -56.04 13.75
CA ASP A 10 -42.25 -56.15 13.32
C ASP A 10 -42.08 -55.84 11.82
N ILE A 11 -43.03 -56.27 10.97
CA ILE A 11 -43.03 -55.94 9.54
C ILE A 11 -43.24 -54.43 9.33
N SER A 12 -44.11 -53.80 10.13
CA SER A 12 -44.36 -52.35 10.04
C SER A 12 -43.16 -51.52 10.50
N GLU A 13 -42.46 -51.93 11.56
CA GLU A 13 -41.21 -51.28 11.99
C GLU A 13 -40.09 -51.47 10.96
N GLY A 14 -39.94 -52.68 10.41
CA GLY A 14 -38.95 -52.94 9.36
C GLY A 14 -39.19 -52.11 8.09
N LEU A 15 -40.45 -51.95 7.69
CA LEU A 15 -40.82 -51.12 6.53
C LEU A 15 -40.56 -49.63 6.81
N PHE A 16 -40.84 -49.15 8.03
CA PHE A 16 -40.58 -47.77 8.44
C PHE A 16 -39.08 -47.45 8.47
N LEU A 17 -38.24 -48.36 8.96
CA LEU A 17 -36.78 -48.19 8.97
C LEU A 17 -36.18 -48.17 7.55
N LEU A 18 -36.68 -49.02 6.66
CA LEU A 18 -36.27 -49.03 5.25
C LEU A 18 -36.64 -47.72 4.53
N GLU A 19 -37.81 -47.17 4.82
CA GLU A 19 -38.27 -45.93 4.21
C GLU A 19 -37.51 -44.69 4.71
N ASN A 20 -37.13 -44.68 5.99
CA ASN A 20 -36.24 -43.65 6.54
C ASN A 20 -34.83 -43.72 5.96
N HIS A 21 -34.26 -44.93 5.83
CA HIS A 21 -32.93 -45.10 5.23
C HIS A 21 -32.92 -44.68 3.76
N LYS A 22 -34.01 -44.93 3.02
CA LYS A 22 -34.17 -44.47 1.63
C LYS A 22 -34.26 -42.94 1.53
N ARG A 23 -34.95 -42.29 2.46
CA ARG A 23 -35.01 -40.81 2.54
C ARG A 23 -33.66 -40.20 2.87
N GLU A 24 -32.93 -40.76 3.82
CA GLU A 24 -31.61 -40.27 4.23
C GLU A 24 -30.59 -40.40 3.08
N LYS A 25 -30.59 -41.53 2.37
CA LYS A 25 -29.76 -41.74 1.18
C LYS A 25 -30.12 -40.78 0.04
N SER A 26 -31.40 -40.52 -0.19
CA SER A 26 -31.87 -39.54 -1.17
C SER A 26 -31.42 -38.12 -0.82
N SER A 27 -31.49 -37.74 0.47
CA SER A 27 -31.05 -36.42 0.94
C SER A 27 -29.54 -36.22 0.81
N THR A 28 -28.75 -37.28 1.04
CA THR A 28 -27.29 -37.25 0.90
C THR A 28 -26.87 -37.13 -0.57
N VAL A 29 -27.57 -37.82 -1.48
CA VAL A 29 -27.35 -37.71 -2.93
C VAL A 29 -27.72 -36.33 -3.45
N GLN A 30 -28.86 -35.77 -3.02
CA GLN A 30 -29.26 -34.40 -3.37
C GLN A 30 -28.28 -33.34 -2.84
N ARG A 31 -27.69 -33.55 -1.66
CA ARG A 31 -26.67 -32.65 -1.10
C ARG A 31 -25.36 -32.73 -1.89
N MET A 32 -24.92 -33.93 -2.28
CA MET A 32 -23.75 -34.11 -3.15
C MET A 32 -23.97 -33.52 -4.56
N GLU A 33 -25.16 -33.65 -5.14
CA GLU A 33 -25.49 -32.99 -6.42
C GLU A 33 -25.57 -31.47 -6.29
N GLY A 34 -26.08 -30.96 -5.16
CA GLY A 34 -26.08 -29.54 -4.84
C GLY A 34 -24.66 -28.96 -4.71
N ASP A 35 -23.78 -29.64 -3.98
CA ASP A 35 -22.37 -29.25 -3.81
C ASP A 35 -21.62 -29.34 -5.16
N ARG A 36 -21.88 -30.38 -5.96
CA ARG A 36 -21.29 -30.53 -7.31
C ARG A 36 -21.76 -29.42 -8.26
N ASN A 37 -23.05 -29.07 -8.23
CA ASN A 37 -23.60 -28.00 -9.06
C ASN A 37 -23.12 -26.61 -8.60
N CYS A 38 -22.90 -26.41 -7.30
CA CYS A 38 -22.30 -25.19 -6.75
C CYS A 38 -20.83 -25.07 -7.14
N LEU A 39 -20.06 -26.17 -7.08
CA LEU A 39 -18.67 -26.20 -7.58
C LEU A 39 -18.62 -25.95 -9.09
N LEU A 40 -19.53 -26.54 -9.86
CA LEU A 40 -19.66 -26.31 -11.31
C LEU A 40 -20.10 -24.87 -11.63
N SER A 41 -20.97 -24.24 -10.83
CA SER A 41 -21.34 -22.83 -11.02
C SER A 41 -20.19 -21.92 -10.66
N SER A 42 -19.48 -22.16 -9.54
CA SER A 42 -18.27 -21.43 -9.17
C SER A 42 -17.17 -21.55 -10.23
N HIS A 43 -17.03 -22.71 -10.87
CA HIS A 43 -16.12 -22.91 -12.01
C HIS A 43 -16.58 -22.16 -13.26
N LYS A 44 -17.90 -22.13 -13.54
CA LYS A 44 -18.49 -21.38 -14.67
C LYS A 44 -18.45 -19.86 -14.47
N ASP A 45 -18.56 -19.39 -13.24
CA ASP A 45 -18.47 -17.97 -12.89
C ASP A 45 -17.01 -17.50 -12.97
N MET A 46 -16.03 -18.37 -12.68
CA MET A 46 -14.61 -18.15 -12.97
C MET A 46 -14.31 -18.12 -14.48
N GLU A 47 -14.87 -19.05 -15.27
CA GLU A 47 -14.68 -19.07 -16.74
C GLU A 47 -15.27 -17.85 -17.46
N LYS A 48 -16.25 -17.16 -16.87
CA LYS A 48 -16.88 -15.97 -17.47
C LYS A 48 -16.26 -14.63 -17.08
N SER A 49 -15.30 -14.57 -16.15
CA SER A 49 -14.84 -13.29 -15.55
C SER A 49 -13.42 -12.83 -15.95
N GLY A 50 -12.59 -13.69 -16.57
CA GLY A 50 -11.22 -13.35 -16.95
C GLY A 50 -11.16 -12.50 -18.22
N SER A 51 -11.19 -11.16 -18.09
CA SER A 51 -11.11 -10.25 -19.25
C SER A 51 -9.73 -9.63 -19.47
N SER A 52 -8.84 -9.68 -18.47
CA SER A 52 -7.56 -8.97 -18.52
C SER A 52 -6.46 -9.79 -19.19
N SER A 53 -5.85 -9.23 -20.23
CA SER A 53 -4.61 -9.76 -20.81
C SER A 53 -3.44 -9.64 -19.83
N LEU A 54 -2.39 -10.45 -20.01
CA LEU A 54 -1.18 -10.41 -19.18
C LEU A 54 -0.58 -9.00 -19.09
N THR A 55 -0.57 -8.26 -20.21
CA THR A 55 -0.05 -6.90 -20.27
C THR A 55 -0.92 -5.93 -19.47
N SER A 56 -2.25 -6.01 -19.60
CA SER A 56 -3.19 -5.16 -18.86
C SER A 56 -3.10 -5.43 -17.35
N ALA A 57 -3.04 -6.71 -16.97
CA ALA A 57 -2.85 -7.12 -15.58
C ALA A 57 -1.52 -6.62 -15.01
N SER A 58 -0.43 -6.71 -15.78
CA SER A 58 0.88 -6.19 -15.38
C SER A 58 0.84 -4.67 -15.18
N PHE A 59 0.20 -3.91 -16.08
CA PHE A 59 0.08 -2.46 -15.92
C PHE A 59 -0.72 -2.07 -14.68
N ASN A 60 -1.84 -2.75 -14.43
CA ASN A 60 -2.63 -2.51 -13.22
C ASN A 60 -1.85 -2.87 -11.97
N PHE A 61 -1.06 -3.94 -12.01
CA PHE A 61 -0.27 -4.38 -10.86
C PHE A 61 0.93 -3.46 -10.60
N ILE A 62 1.63 -2.99 -11.64
CA ILE A 62 2.66 -1.94 -11.56
C ILE A 62 2.09 -0.69 -10.90
N ASN A 63 0.92 -0.23 -11.34
CA ASN A 63 0.28 0.94 -10.74
C ASN A 63 -0.10 0.72 -9.27
N SER A 64 -0.53 -0.49 -8.92
CA SER A 64 -0.81 -0.85 -7.53
C SER A 64 0.45 -0.87 -6.65
N ILE A 65 1.63 -1.19 -7.20
CA ILE A 65 2.90 -1.20 -6.45
C ILE A 65 3.47 0.22 -6.36
N ILE A 66 3.60 0.93 -7.49
CA ILE A 66 4.26 2.25 -7.50
C ILE A 66 3.46 3.25 -6.68
N GLY A 67 2.16 3.33 -6.95
CA GLY A 67 1.17 4.15 -6.25
C GLY A 67 1.70 5.48 -5.68
N SER A 68 1.22 5.78 -4.48
CA SER A 68 1.64 6.89 -3.63
C SER A 68 2.91 6.59 -2.83
N GLY A 69 3.20 5.30 -2.61
CA GLY A 69 4.27 4.84 -1.72
C GLY A 69 5.68 5.22 -2.18
N ILE A 70 5.87 5.43 -3.48
CA ILE A 70 7.14 5.85 -4.07
C ILE A 70 7.70 7.16 -3.47
N ILE A 71 6.82 8.02 -2.96
CA ILE A 71 7.18 9.37 -2.47
C ILE A 71 7.92 9.32 -1.12
N GLY A 72 7.66 8.29 -0.32
CA GLY A 72 8.40 8.04 0.92
C GLY A 72 9.76 7.38 0.70
N LEU A 73 10.09 6.93 -0.52
CA LEU A 73 11.33 6.20 -0.76
C LEU A 73 12.61 7.05 -0.67
N PRO A 74 12.69 8.29 -1.19
CA PRO A 74 13.83 9.16 -0.93
C PRO A 74 14.11 9.32 0.57
N TYR A 75 13.06 9.50 1.37
CA TYR A 75 13.14 9.58 2.83
C TYR A 75 13.62 8.26 3.45
N SER A 76 13.18 7.10 2.94
CA SER A 76 13.71 5.82 3.39
C SER A 76 15.23 5.69 3.14
N LEU A 77 15.75 6.26 2.05
CA LEU A 77 17.20 6.29 1.79
C LEU A 77 17.93 7.23 2.75
N SER A 78 17.33 8.36 3.16
CA SER A 78 17.93 9.23 4.17
C SER A 78 18.00 8.57 5.55
N GLN A 79 17.02 7.73 5.89
CA GLN A 79 17.00 6.96 7.13
C GLN A 79 17.97 5.77 7.12
N ALA A 80 18.18 5.13 5.96
CA ALA A 80 19.08 3.97 5.87
C ALA A 80 20.54 4.34 5.54
N GLY A 81 20.79 5.48 4.89
CA GLY A 81 22.02 5.71 4.12
C GLY A 81 21.87 5.22 2.67
N LEU A 82 22.47 5.90 1.69
CA LEU A 82 22.18 5.65 0.28
C LEU A 82 22.51 4.22 -0.17
N PRO A 83 23.74 3.68 0.01
CA PRO A 83 24.06 2.34 -0.47
C PRO A 83 23.23 1.25 0.23
N MET A 84 23.11 1.33 1.57
CA MET A 84 22.31 0.38 2.34
C MET A 84 20.82 0.48 1.99
N GLY A 85 20.29 1.69 1.83
CA GLY A 85 18.90 1.91 1.46
C GLY A 85 18.56 1.34 0.08
N LEU A 86 19.44 1.49 -0.92
CA LEU A 86 19.24 0.87 -2.23
C LEU A 86 19.30 -0.67 -2.16
N LEU A 87 20.23 -1.22 -1.37
CA LEU A 87 20.32 -2.66 -1.13
C LEU A 87 19.05 -3.19 -0.44
N LEU A 88 18.55 -2.49 0.57
CA LEU A 88 17.30 -2.82 1.27
C LEU A 88 16.08 -2.71 0.35
N LEU A 89 16.03 -1.69 -0.52
CA LEU A 89 14.96 -1.53 -1.51
C LEU A 89 14.89 -2.74 -2.46
N ILE A 90 16.04 -3.19 -2.97
CA ILE A 90 16.13 -4.38 -3.82
C ILE A 90 15.73 -5.64 -3.02
N LEU A 91 16.15 -5.75 -1.77
CA LEU A 91 15.80 -6.87 -0.90
C LEU A 91 14.29 -6.93 -0.63
N VAL A 92 13.66 -5.79 -0.31
CA VAL A 92 12.20 -5.69 -0.12
C VAL A 92 11.47 -6.06 -1.40
N ALA A 93 11.92 -5.56 -2.55
CA ALA A 93 11.32 -5.93 -3.84
C ALA A 93 11.42 -7.44 -4.13
N PHE A 94 12.58 -8.06 -3.85
CA PHE A 94 12.74 -9.51 -3.98
C PHE A 94 11.80 -10.29 -3.06
N ILE A 95 11.66 -9.85 -1.80
CA ILE A 95 10.74 -10.47 -0.84
C ILE A 95 9.29 -10.31 -1.29
N THR A 96 8.91 -9.13 -1.79
CA THR A 96 7.59 -8.84 -2.34
C THR A 96 7.26 -9.78 -3.50
N ASP A 97 8.15 -9.87 -4.50
CA ASP A 97 8.00 -10.77 -5.65
C ASP A 97 7.77 -12.22 -5.23
N TYR A 98 8.65 -12.73 -4.35
CA TYR A 98 8.58 -14.10 -3.88
C TYR A 98 7.33 -14.37 -3.04
N SER A 99 7.00 -13.48 -2.10
CA SER A 99 5.86 -13.65 -1.18
C SER A 99 4.50 -13.57 -1.87
N ILE A 100 4.36 -12.77 -2.94
CA ILE A 100 3.14 -12.73 -3.77
C ILE A 100 2.92 -14.06 -4.49
N ILE A 101 3.99 -14.65 -5.03
CA ILE A 101 3.92 -15.96 -5.68
C ILE A 101 3.58 -17.04 -4.63
N LEU A 102 4.19 -16.99 -3.45
CA LEU A 102 3.84 -17.88 -2.34
C LEU A 102 2.36 -17.74 -1.94
N LEU A 103 1.84 -16.52 -1.90
CA LEU A 103 0.47 -16.24 -1.50
C LEU A 103 -0.53 -16.93 -2.45
N VAL A 104 -0.36 -16.76 -3.76
CA VAL A 104 -1.24 -17.40 -4.76
C VAL A 104 -1.00 -18.91 -4.84
N ARG A 105 0.25 -19.38 -4.71
CA ARG A 105 0.57 -20.82 -4.61
C ARG A 105 -0.12 -21.43 -3.38
N GLY A 106 -0.08 -20.76 -2.24
CA GLY A 106 -0.79 -21.15 -1.03
C GLY A 106 -2.29 -21.26 -1.25
N GLY A 107 -2.89 -20.24 -1.89
CA GLY A 107 -4.31 -20.26 -2.26
C GLY A 107 -4.69 -21.45 -3.14
N ASN A 108 -3.86 -21.78 -4.13
CA ASN A 108 -4.08 -22.95 -5.00
C ASN A 108 -3.93 -24.28 -4.22
N LEU A 109 -2.98 -24.38 -3.28
CA LEU A 109 -2.81 -25.57 -2.43
C LEU A 109 -3.99 -25.78 -1.47
N SER A 110 -4.57 -24.71 -0.94
CA SER A 110 -5.71 -24.78 -0.02
C SER A 110 -7.07 -24.75 -0.72
N GLY A 111 -7.12 -24.59 -2.04
CA GLY A 111 -8.38 -24.44 -2.79
C GLY A 111 -9.16 -23.16 -2.45
N THR A 112 -8.46 -22.07 -2.10
CA THR A 112 -9.06 -20.80 -1.70
C THR A 112 -8.69 -19.67 -2.64
N HIS A 113 -9.63 -18.74 -2.88
CA HIS A 113 -9.48 -17.65 -3.85
C HIS A 113 -9.36 -16.25 -3.25
N SER A 114 -9.17 -16.14 -1.94
CA SER A 114 -8.96 -14.87 -1.26
C SER A 114 -7.89 -14.99 -0.17
N TYR A 115 -7.28 -13.87 0.18
CA TYR A 115 -6.29 -13.83 1.25
C TYR A 115 -6.91 -14.23 2.60
N GLN A 116 -8.08 -13.67 2.91
CA GLN A 116 -8.80 -13.97 4.15
C GLN A 116 -9.13 -15.48 4.26
N SER A 117 -9.61 -16.10 3.18
CA SER A 117 -9.94 -17.53 3.13
C SER A 117 -8.70 -18.41 3.25
N LEU A 118 -7.57 -18.04 2.64
CA LEU A 118 -6.31 -18.78 2.78
C LEU A 118 -5.84 -18.82 4.23
N VAL A 119 -5.84 -17.67 4.91
CA VAL A 119 -5.44 -17.59 6.33
C VAL A 119 -6.45 -18.32 7.20
N GLN A 120 -7.75 -18.27 6.89
CA GLN A 120 -8.77 -19.03 7.60
C GLN A 120 -8.55 -20.54 7.50
N SER A 121 -8.20 -21.04 6.31
CA SER A 121 -7.94 -22.46 6.08
C SER A 121 -6.70 -22.96 6.85
N THR A 122 -5.71 -22.10 7.06
CA THR A 122 -4.43 -22.46 7.70
C THR A 122 -4.39 -22.20 9.22
N PHE A 123 -4.98 -21.10 9.69
CA PHE A 123 -4.92 -20.63 11.07
C PHE A 123 -6.31 -20.47 11.74
N GLY A 124 -7.39 -20.87 11.06
CA GLY A 124 -8.75 -20.80 11.58
C GLY A 124 -9.29 -19.38 11.69
N GLN A 125 -10.36 -19.23 12.49
CA GLN A 125 -11.11 -17.98 12.58
C GLN A 125 -10.31 -16.82 13.20
N ILE A 126 -9.40 -17.11 14.12
CA ILE A 126 -8.55 -16.08 14.74
C ILE A 126 -7.60 -15.49 13.68
N GLY A 127 -6.98 -16.35 12.86
CA GLY A 127 -6.16 -15.90 11.74
C GLY A 127 -6.96 -15.07 10.74
N TYR A 128 -8.17 -15.51 10.38
CA TYR A 128 -9.10 -14.74 9.54
C TYR A 128 -9.35 -13.34 10.08
N LEU A 129 -9.62 -13.18 11.37
CA LEU A 129 -9.87 -11.87 11.98
C LEU A 129 -8.63 -10.99 11.99
N ILE A 130 -7.45 -11.55 12.29
CA ILE A 130 -6.19 -10.79 12.31
C ILE A 130 -5.85 -10.29 10.90
N VAL A 131 -5.88 -11.17 9.88
CA VAL A 131 -5.57 -10.74 8.50
C VAL A 131 -6.61 -9.74 7.99
N SER A 132 -7.88 -9.92 8.34
CA SER A 132 -8.94 -8.95 7.98
C SER A 132 -8.69 -7.59 8.63
N ALA A 133 -8.30 -7.55 9.90
CA ALA A 133 -7.96 -6.30 10.58
C ALA A 133 -6.76 -5.61 9.92
N LEU A 134 -5.73 -6.36 9.51
CA LEU A 134 -4.56 -5.80 8.82
C LEU A 134 -4.89 -5.33 7.40
N GLN A 135 -5.69 -6.08 6.65
CA GLN A 135 -6.17 -5.69 5.32
C GLN A 135 -7.15 -4.52 5.37
N PHE A 136 -7.80 -4.25 6.51
CA PHE A 136 -8.52 -3.01 6.76
C PHE A 136 -7.57 -1.86 7.13
N LEU A 137 -6.65 -2.11 8.06
CA LEU A 137 -5.76 -1.08 8.61
C LEU A 137 -4.81 -0.50 7.56
N TYR A 138 -4.24 -1.36 6.70
CA TYR A 138 -3.32 -0.96 5.64
C TYR A 138 -3.90 0.15 4.72
N PRO A 139 -4.98 -0.10 3.96
CA PRO A 139 -5.55 0.90 3.05
C PRO A 139 -6.16 2.08 3.81
N PHE A 140 -6.65 1.87 5.03
CA PHE A 140 -7.18 2.93 5.88
C PHE A 140 -6.10 3.97 6.25
N ILE A 141 -4.90 3.52 6.67
CA ILE A 141 -3.77 4.42 6.95
C ILE A 141 -3.19 5.01 5.67
N ALA A 142 -3.18 4.27 4.55
CA ALA A 142 -2.79 4.81 3.25
C ALA A 142 -3.68 6.02 2.87
N MET A 143 -5.00 5.91 3.02
CA MET A 143 -5.93 7.02 2.78
C MET A 143 -5.70 8.23 3.69
N ILE A 144 -5.30 8.04 4.95
CA ILE A 144 -4.89 9.14 5.83
C ILE A 144 -3.68 9.87 5.24
N SER A 145 -2.68 9.11 4.79
CA SER A 145 -1.47 9.63 4.14
C SER A 145 -1.82 10.43 2.88
N TYR A 146 -2.79 9.96 2.09
CA TYR A 146 -3.24 10.61 0.86
C TYR A 146 -3.85 11.98 1.10
N ASN A 147 -4.64 12.11 2.18
CA ASN A 147 -5.19 13.39 2.58
C ASN A 147 -4.08 14.36 3.05
N ILE A 148 -3.11 13.88 3.84
CA ILE A 148 -1.94 14.67 4.26
C ILE A 148 -1.20 15.22 3.04
N ILE A 149 -0.83 14.33 2.10
CA ILE A 149 -0.17 14.68 0.84
C ILE A 149 -0.99 15.69 0.03
N THR A 150 -2.30 15.50 -0.07
CA THR A 150 -3.19 16.41 -0.80
C THR A 150 -3.13 17.81 -0.21
N GLY A 151 -3.11 17.93 1.12
CA GLY A 151 -2.92 19.20 1.82
C GLY A 151 -1.55 19.83 1.56
N ASP A 152 -0.47 19.05 1.67
CA ASP A 152 0.91 19.52 1.54
C ASP A 152 1.22 20.02 0.12
N THR A 153 0.66 19.32 -0.88
CA THR A 153 0.92 19.58 -2.31
C THR A 153 0.00 20.64 -2.90
N LEU A 154 -1.33 20.52 -2.74
CA LEU A 154 -2.29 21.39 -3.42
C LEU A 154 -2.31 22.80 -2.85
N THR A 155 -2.03 22.99 -1.56
CA THR A 155 -1.87 24.34 -0.98
C THR A 155 -0.81 25.13 -1.74
N LYS A 156 0.35 24.51 -2.00
CA LYS A 156 1.45 25.12 -2.76
C LYS A 156 1.11 25.35 -4.23
N VAL A 157 0.30 24.47 -4.83
CA VAL A 157 -0.24 24.69 -6.19
C VAL A 157 -1.16 25.91 -6.22
N PHE A 158 -2.07 26.04 -5.26
CA PHE A 158 -3.00 27.17 -5.20
C PHE A 158 -2.30 28.51 -4.93
N MET A 159 -1.20 28.51 -4.16
CA MET A 159 -0.36 29.71 -3.99
C MET A 159 0.24 30.27 -5.29
N ARG A 160 0.24 29.50 -6.39
CA ARG A 160 0.69 29.99 -7.70
C ARG A 160 -0.41 30.70 -8.49
N ILE A 161 -1.66 30.65 -8.03
CA ILE A 161 -2.78 31.38 -8.63
C ILE A 161 -2.65 32.86 -8.25
N GLN A 162 -2.77 33.75 -9.24
CA GLN A 162 -2.72 35.20 -9.01
C GLN A 162 -3.82 35.62 -8.00
N GLY A 163 -3.42 36.33 -6.95
CA GLY A 163 -4.32 36.77 -5.88
C GLY A 163 -4.45 35.82 -4.68
N VAL A 164 -3.81 34.64 -4.72
CA VAL A 164 -3.76 33.70 -3.60
C VAL A 164 -2.44 33.85 -2.85
N GLY A 165 -2.43 34.73 -1.84
CA GLY A 165 -1.28 34.95 -0.96
C GLY A 165 -1.37 34.20 0.39
N PRO A 166 -0.35 34.32 1.23
CA PRO A 166 -0.39 33.82 2.62
C PRO A 166 -1.60 34.39 3.37
N GLY A 167 -2.39 33.53 4.00
CA GLY A 167 -3.63 33.91 4.72
C GLY A 167 -4.92 33.79 3.89
N ASN A 168 -4.83 33.36 2.62
CA ASN A 168 -6.01 32.97 1.85
C ASN A 168 -6.49 31.58 2.28
N ILE A 169 -7.80 31.35 2.31
CA ILE A 169 -8.40 30.05 2.68
C ILE A 169 -7.90 28.88 1.80
N LEU A 170 -7.53 29.15 0.54
CA LEU A 170 -6.94 28.15 -0.37
C LEU A 170 -5.48 27.79 -0.02
N THR A 171 -4.86 28.52 0.89
CA THR A 171 -3.53 28.19 1.44
C THR A 171 -3.61 27.45 2.76
N GLU A 172 -4.81 27.39 3.37
CA GLU A 172 -5.05 26.66 4.61
C GLU A 172 -5.19 25.16 4.33
N ARG A 173 -4.26 24.38 4.90
CA ARG A 173 -4.15 22.94 4.68
C ARG A 173 -5.44 22.20 5.00
N HIS A 174 -6.02 22.45 6.17
CA HIS A 174 -7.27 21.81 6.59
C HIS A 174 -8.42 22.08 5.62
N PHE A 175 -8.52 23.30 5.09
CA PHE A 175 -9.54 23.65 4.11
C PHE A 175 -9.32 22.91 2.78
N VAL A 176 -8.08 22.86 2.29
CA VAL A 176 -7.74 22.18 1.03
C VAL A 176 -8.01 20.67 1.10
N ILE A 177 -7.72 20.04 2.24
CA ILE A 177 -8.04 18.63 2.48
C ILE A 177 -9.55 18.42 2.44
N LEU A 178 -10.32 19.21 3.19
CA LEU A 178 -11.79 19.10 3.24
C LEU A 178 -12.42 19.35 1.86
N MET A 179 -12.00 20.40 1.17
CA MET A 179 -12.49 20.77 -0.15
C MET A 179 -12.20 19.66 -1.16
N SER A 180 -10.95 19.20 -1.24
CA SER A 180 -10.57 18.13 -2.17
C SER A 180 -11.32 16.83 -1.88
N THR A 181 -11.51 16.52 -0.59
CA THR A 181 -12.26 15.34 -0.17
C THR A 181 -13.71 15.41 -0.60
N LEU A 182 -14.39 16.53 -0.34
CA LEU A 182 -15.82 16.69 -0.65
C LEU A 182 -16.09 16.79 -2.15
N LEU A 183 -15.24 17.48 -2.90
CA LEU A 183 -15.45 17.73 -4.32
C LEU A 183 -15.00 16.59 -5.22
N PHE A 184 -13.95 15.86 -4.85
CA PHE A 184 -13.35 14.85 -5.72
C PHE A 184 -13.32 13.46 -5.07
N THR A 185 -12.67 13.32 -3.93
CA THR A 185 -12.39 12.00 -3.32
C THR A 185 -13.67 11.24 -2.94
N LEU A 186 -14.62 11.91 -2.29
CA LEU A 186 -15.86 11.31 -1.82
C LEU A 186 -16.77 10.89 -3.01
N PRO A 187 -17.08 11.76 -4.00
CA PRO A 187 -17.83 11.34 -5.18
C PRO A 187 -17.21 10.15 -5.90
N LEU A 188 -15.87 10.14 -6.03
CA LEU A 188 -15.17 9.03 -6.67
C LEU A 188 -15.25 7.73 -5.86
N SER A 189 -15.15 7.81 -4.52
CA SER A 189 -15.22 6.64 -3.63
C SER A 189 -16.61 5.98 -3.55
N LEU A 190 -17.65 6.73 -3.92
CA LEU A 190 -19.03 6.22 -3.97
C LEU A 190 -19.30 5.33 -5.19
N TYR A 191 -18.46 5.37 -6.23
CA TYR A 191 -18.61 4.46 -7.37
C TYR A 191 -18.50 2.99 -6.94
N ARG A 192 -19.38 2.16 -7.50
CA ARG A 192 -19.46 0.71 -7.24
C ARG A 192 -18.63 -0.12 -8.21
N ASP A 193 -18.43 0.39 -9.41
CA ASP A 193 -17.88 -0.38 -10.53
C ASP A 193 -16.40 -0.02 -10.74
N ILE A 194 -15.51 -0.93 -10.35
CA ILE A 194 -14.05 -0.81 -10.52
C ILE A 194 -13.66 -0.81 -12.01
N ALA A 195 -14.48 -1.41 -12.90
CA ALA A 195 -14.14 -1.48 -14.32
C ALA A 195 -14.01 -0.10 -14.97
N LYS A 196 -14.72 0.91 -14.43
CA LYS A 196 -14.60 2.31 -14.86
C LYS A 196 -13.30 2.98 -14.39
N LEU A 197 -12.66 2.45 -13.34
CA LEU A 197 -11.36 2.91 -12.85
C LEU A 197 -10.18 2.37 -13.69
N GLY A 198 -10.38 1.37 -14.56
CA GLY A 198 -9.34 0.91 -15.48
C GLY A 198 -8.78 2.01 -16.39
N LYS A 199 -9.62 2.97 -16.82
CA LYS A 199 -9.17 4.17 -17.56
C LYS A 199 -8.41 5.15 -16.68
N VAL A 200 -8.70 5.17 -15.38
CA VAL A 200 -8.04 6.00 -14.37
C VAL A 200 -6.63 5.46 -14.05
N SER A 201 -6.45 4.13 -14.11
CA SER A 201 -5.14 3.46 -13.97
C SER A 201 -4.11 3.97 -14.99
N LEU A 202 -4.48 4.08 -16.27
CA LEU A 202 -3.59 4.63 -17.31
C LEU A 202 -3.20 6.09 -17.02
N LEU A 203 -4.14 6.91 -16.55
CA LEU A 203 -3.87 8.29 -16.16
C LEU A 203 -2.88 8.35 -14.99
N SER A 204 -3.09 7.54 -13.95
CA SER A 204 -2.19 7.47 -12.78
C SER A 204 -0.77 7.09 -13.17
N MET A 205 -0.59 6.18 -14.13
CA MET A 205 0.73 5.81 -14.64
C MET A 205 1.44 6.98 -15.32
N LEU A 206 0.73 7.71 -16.20
CA LEU A 206 1.29 8.87 -16.90
C LEU A 206 1.67 9.99 -15.92
N LEU A 207 0.84 10.22 -14.90
CA LEU A 207 1.14 11.19 -13.84
C LEU A 207 2.37 10.78 -13.03
N THR A 208 2.49 9.49 -12.70
CA THR A 208 3.66 8.97 -11.98
C THR A 208 4.95 9.13 -12.80
N LEU A 209 4.89 8.85 -14.11
CA LEU A 209 6.01 9.10 -15.00
C LEU A 209 6.39 10.58 -15.07
N ALA A 210 5.40 11.49 -15.12
CA ALA A 210 5.65 12.93 -15.09
C ALA A 210 6.31 13.38 -13.77
N ILE A 211 5.90 12.80 -12.64
CA ILE A 211 6.50 13.03 -11.31
C ILE A 211 7.95 12.54 -11.29
N LEU A 212 8.22 11.34 -11.80
CA LEU A 212 9.59 10.80 -11.93
C LEU A 212 10.47 11.73 -12.77
N ILE A 213 10.01 12.14 -13.95
CA ILE A 213 10.76 13.04 -14.83
C ILE A 213 11.05 14.37 -14.11
N THR A 214 10.06 14.92 -13.40
CA THR A 214 10.21 16.14 -12.61
C THR A 214 11.34 16.00 -11.58
N VAL A 215 11.33 14.93 -10.79
CA VAL A 215 12.35 14.69 -9.76
C VAL A 215 13.73 14.47 -10.37
N VAL A 216 13.85 13.71 -11.46
CA VAL A 216 15.14 13.48 -12.15
C VAL A 216 15.71 14.78 -12.73
N VAL A 217 14.87 15.61 -13.38
CA VAL A 217 15.30 16.90 -13.92
C VAL A 217 15.71 17.85 -12.80
N ARG A 218 14.99 17.87 -11.67
CA ARG A 218 15.38 18.71 -10.53
C ARG A 218 16.62 18.18 -9.82
N ALA A 219 16.88 16.88 -9.81
CA ALA A 219 18.15 16.34 -9.32
C ALA A 219 19.34 16.88 -10.12
N ALA A 220 19.22 17.00 -11.44
CA ALA A 220 20.28 17.57 -12.28
C ALA A 220 20.38 19.10 -12.21
N THR A 221 19.26 19.82 -12.04
CA THR A 221 19.22 21.29 -12.13
C THR A 221 19.31 22.02 -10.78
N LEU A 222 18.68 21.46 -9.74
CA LEU A 222 18.66 22.00 -8.38
C LEU A 222 19.68 21.32 -7.48
N GLY A 223 19.90 20.01 -7.62
CA GLY A 223 20.80 19.23 -6.77
C GLY A 223 22.20 19.87 -6.58
N PRO A 224 22.88 20.32 -7.65
CA PRO A 224 24.20 20.97 -7.53
C PRO A 224 24.21 22.30 -6.75
N GLN A 225 23.04 22.92 -6.55
CA GLN A 225 22.90 24.20 -5.84
C GLN A 225 22.63 24.00 -4.34
N ILE A 226 22.21 22.80 -3.94
CA ILE A 226 21.90 22.49 -2.54
C ILE A 226 23.17 21.93 -1.89
N PRO A 227 23.64 22.51 -0.77
CA PRO A 227 24.77 21.96 -0.06
C PRO A 227 24.42 20.55 0.45
N ALA A 228 25.32 19.59 0.25
CA ALA A 228 25.13 18.25 0.79
C ALA A 228 25.20 18.28 2.33
N SER A 229 24.42 17.44 3.00
CA SER A 229 24.57 17.21 4.44
C SER A 229 25.91 16.53 4.74
N ASP A 230 26.46 16.74 5.94
CA ASP A 230 27.76 16.18 6.36
C ASP A 230 27.83 14.65 6.23
N ASP A 231 26.67 13.99 6.29
CA ASP A 231 26.47 12.54 6.28
C ASP A 231 25.75 12.03 5.01
N ALA A 232 25.80 12.80 3.92
CA ALA A 232 25.05 12.57 2.68
C ALA A 232 25.34 11.22 1.98
N TRP A 233 26.54 10.66 2.14
CA TRP A 233 26.95 9.44 1.40
C TRP A 233 27.36 8.30 2.33
N VAL A 234 26.88 8.33 3.58
CA VAL A 234 27.13 7.28 4.57
C VAL A 234 26.54 5.95 4.09
N PHE A 235 27.30 4.87 4.26
CA PHE A 235 26.89 3.53 3.84
C PHE A 235 25.60 3.08 4.52
N ALA A 236 25.56 3.11 5.85
CA ALA A 236 24.43 2.67 6.67
C ALA A 236 24.23 3.57 7.89
N ARG A 237 22.97 3.77 8.29
CA ARG A 237 22.55 4.45 9.52
C ARG A 237 21.76 3.49 10.42
N TRP A 238 21.64 3.85 11.69
CA TRP A 238 20.92 3.05 12.69
C TRP A 238 19.42 2.92 12.39
N ASN A 239 18.82 3.91 11.73
CA ASN A 239 17.41 3.94 11.37
C ASN A 239 17.07 3.09 10.13
N ALA A 240 18.01 2.29 9.61
CA ALA A 240 17.80 1.44 8.43
C ALA A 240 16.61 0.47 8.57
N ILE A 241 16.26 0.06 9.80
CA ILE A 241 15.09 -0.81 10.03
C ILE A 241 13.78 -0.04 9.83
N GLN A 242 13.71 1.23 10.22
CA GLN A 242 12.55 2.10 9.96
C GLN A 242 12.39 2.34 8.46
N ALA A 243 13.51 2.44 7.71
CA ALA A 243 13.47 2.52 6.26
C ALA A 243 12.83 1.27 5.61
N VAL A 244 13.10 0.06 6.12
CA VAL A 244 12.46 -1.17 5.64
C VAL A 244 10.94 -1.10 5.80
N ALA A 245 10.44 -0.49 6.87
CA ALA A 245 9.00 -0.31 7.06
C ALA A 245 8.40 0.60 5.98
N VAL A 246 9.01 1.76 5.72
CA VAL A 246 8.55 2.69 4.66
C VAL A 246 8.63 2.02 3.27
N MET A 247 9.70 1.27 2.99
CA MET A 247 9.83 0.49 1.75
C MET A 247 8.76 -0.61 1.65
N SER A 248 8.43 -1.26 2.77
CA SER A 248 7.36 -2.26 2.82
C SER A 248 5.99 -1.62 2.59
N PHE A 249 5.73 -0.45 3.17
CA PHE A 249 4.55 0.34 2.82
C PHE A 249 4.51 0.66 1.33
N ALA A 250 5.65 1.00 0.71
CA ALA A 250 5.68 1.33 -0.71
C ALA A 250 5.46 0.13 -1.64
N PHE A 251 5.87 -1.08 -1.26
CA PHE A 251 5.85 -2.26 -2.16
C PHE A 251 4.65 -3.21 -1.94
N ILE A 252 3.69 -2.85 -1.08
CA ILE A 252 2.61 -3.76 -0.68
C ILE A 252 1.52 -3.79 -1.75
N CYS A 253 1.28 -4.97 -2.27
CA CYS A 253 0.18 -5.22 -3.20
C CYS A 253 -0.51 -6.57 -2.96
N HIS A 254 -0.15 -7.26 -1.87
CA HIS A 254 -0.69 -8.57 -1.48
C HIS A 254 -2.20 -8.58 -1.28
N HIS A 255 -2.75 -7.48 -0.75
CA HIS A 255 -4.18 -7.34 -0.49
C HIS A 255 -5.03 -7.34 -1.79
N ASN A 256 -4.44 -6.93 -2.92
CA ASN A 256 -5.09 -6.91 -4.24
C ASN A 256 -4.70 -8.10 -5.13
N SER A 257 -3.73 -8.93 -4.70
CA SER A 257 -3.12 -9.96 -5.54
C SER A 257 -4.12 -11.02 -6.03
N PHE A 258 -5.00 -11.52 -5.15
CA PHE A 258 -6.03 -12.49 -5.54
C PHE A 258 -7.04 -11.91 -6.54
N MET A 259 -7.40 -10.64 -6.40
CA MET A 259 -8.32 -9.94 -7.31
C MET A 259 -7.72 -9.83 -8.71
N ILE A 260 -6.45 -9.42 -8.82
CA ILE A 260 -5.77 -9.30 -10.11
C ILE A 260 -5.56 -10.69 -10.72
N TYR A 261 -5.12 -11.68 -9.94
CA TYR A 261 -4.94 -13.06 -10.38
C TYR A 261 -6.24 -13.66 -10.96
N GLY A 262 -7.37 -13.48 -10.25
CA GLY A 262 -8.68 -13.96 -10.71
C GLY A 262 -9.23 -13.22 -11.94
N SER A 263 -8.70 -12.05 -12.27
CA SER A 263 -9.10 -11.28 -13.46
C SER A 263 -8.40 -11.69 -14.75
N LEU A 264 -7.36 -12.53 -14.65
CA LEU A 264 -6.58 -13.00 -15.79
C LEU A 264 -7.44 -13.87 -16.72
N GLN A 265 -7.22 -13.74 -18.03
CA GLN A 265 -7.83 -14.64 -19.03
C GLN A 265 -7.45 -16.10 -18.79
N GLU A 266 -6.19 -16.36 -18.41
CA GLU A 266 -5.67 -17.68 -18.07
C GLU A 266 -5.00 -17.64 -16.68
N PRO A 267 -5.77 -17.87 -15.59
CA PRO A 267 -5.27 -17.80 -14.23
C PRO A 267 -4.46 -19.06 -13.89
N THR A 268 -3.19 -19.09 -14.34
CA THR A 268 -2.21 -20.13 -14.02
C THR A 268 -1.06 -19.55 -13.19
N LEU A 269 -0.36 -20.39 -12.43
CA LEU A 269 0.81 -19.95 -11.65
C LEU A 269 1.94 -19.40 -12.53
N SER A 270 2.12 -19.94 -13.74
CA SER A 270 3.10 -19.42 -14.70
C SER A 270 2.72 -18.03 -15.22
N SER A 271 1.45 -17.82 -15.57
CA SER A 271 0.93 -16.51 -15.96
C SER A 271 1.09 -15.49 -14.83
N TRP A 272 0.76 -15.90 -13.60
CA TRP A 272 0.90 -15.05 -12.42
C TRP A 272 2.34 -14.69 -12.08
N SER A 273 3.26 -15.66 -12.13
CA SER A 273 4.69 -15.45 -11.91
C SER A 273 5.25 -14.48 -12.96
N PHE A 274 4.89 -14.63 -14.25
CA PHE A 274 5.29 -13.68 -15.29
C PHE A 274 4.79 -12.26 -14.99
N VAL A 275 3.51 -12.10 -14.69
CA VAL A 275 2.92 -10.80 -14.34
C VAL A 275 3.60 -10.20 -13.11
N THR A 276 3.89 -11.01 -12.09
CA THR A 276 4.55 -10.58 -10.85
C THR A 276 5.98 -10.10 -11.13
N HIS A 277 6.80 -10.90 -11.81
CA HIS A 277 8.20 -10.55 -12.10
C HIS A 277 8.32 -9.29 -12.96
N VAL A 278 7.49 -9.16 -14.00
CA VAL A 278 7.47 -7.96 -14.84
C VAL A 278 7.04 -6.74 -14.03
N SER A 279 6.02 -6.90 -13.17
CA SER A 279 5.46 -5.78 -12.41
C SER A 279 6.40 -5.30 -11.30
N VAL A 280 6.89 -6.21 -10.47
CA VAL A 280 7.81 -5.89 -9.37
C VAL A 280 9.16 -5.43 -9.92
N GLY A 281 9.67 -6.08 -10.98
CA GLY A 281 10.91 -5.67 -11.67
C GLY A 281 10.82 -4.25 -12.24
N SER A 282 9.70 -3.90 -12.88
CA SER A 282 9.48 -2.54 -13.39
C SER A 282 9.32 -1.53 -12.25
N ALA A 283 8.57 -1.89 -11.20
CA ALA A 283 8.32 -1.03 -10.06
C ALA A 283 9.61 -0.73 -9.27
N VAL A 284 10.47 -1.73 -9.03
CA VAL A 284 11.76 -1.51 -8.33
C VAL A 284 12.72 -0.65 -9.14
N LEU A 285 12.74 -0.78 -10.47
CA LEU A 285 13.56 0.07 -11.32
C LEU A 285 13.11 1.53 -11.22
N VAL A 286 11.82 1.80 -11.41
CA VAL A 286 11.25 3.15 -11.30
C VAL A 286 11.46 3.73 -9.91
N SER A 287 11.21 2.93 -8.88
CA SER A 287 11.37 3.31 -7.47
C SER A 287 12.82 3.61 -7.10
N ALA A 288 13.78 2.81 -7.57
CA ALA A 288 15.20 3.03 -7.29
C ALA A 288 15.70 4.32 -7.95
N VAL A 289 15.31 4.60 -9.20
CA VAL A 289 15.64 5.86 -9.88
C VAL A 289 15.02 7.04 -9.15
N PHE A 290 13.74 6.96 -8.80
CA PHE A 290 13.03 8.01 -8.07
C PHE A 290 13.68 8.29 -6.70
N ALA A 291 13.92 7.24 -5.91
CA ALA A 291 14.49 7.33 -4.58
C ALA A 291 15.91 7.89 -4.62
N ALA A 292 16.76 7.39 -5.52
CA ALA A 292 18.13 7.88 -5.67
C ALA A 292 18.18 9.33 -6.16
N ALA A 293 17.36 9.71 -7.14
CA ALA A 293 17.33 11.09 -7.63
C ALA A 293 16.81 12.06 -6.56
N GLY A 294 15.73 11.70 -5.86
CA GLY A 294 15.19 12.49 -4.75
C GLY A 294 16.21 12.64 -3.61
N TYR A 295 16.83 11.54 -3.18
CA TYR A 295 17.83 11.58 -2.12
C TYR A 295 19.10 12.33 -2.54
N ALA A 296 19.61 12.13 -3.76
CA ALA A 296 20.80 12.84 -4.23
C ALA A 296 20.59 14.36 -4.32
N THR A 297 19.35 14.83 -4.48
CA THR A 297 19.01 16.26 -4.50
C THR A 297 19.10 16.90 -3.12
N PHE A 298 18.60 16.22 -2.08
CA PHE A 298 18.41 16.83 -0.76
C PHE A 298 19.23 16.20 0.36
N THR A 299 19.83 15.04 0.13
CA THR A 299 20.69 14.31 1.06
C THR A 299 20.02 14.11 2.43
N GLY A 300 20.68 14.47 3.54
CA GLY A 300 20.10 14.39 4.89
C GLY A 300 18.87 15.28 5.13
N TYR A 301 18.58 16.25 4.26
CA TYR A 301 17.41 17.14 4.42
C TYR A 301 16.10 16.55 3.89
N THR A 302 16.16 15.37 3.27
CA THR A 302 15.01 14.72 2.60
C THR A 302 13.85 14.50 3.58
N GLN A 303 12.68 15.07 3.27
CA GLN A 303 11.44 14.94 4.05
C GLN A 303 10.61 13.74 3.59
N GLY A 304 9.67 13.29 4.44
CA GLY A 304 8.76 12.19 4.14
C GLY A 304 7.90 12.42 2.90
N ASP A 305 7.51 13.66 2.64
CA ASP A 305 7.04 14.11 1.32
C ASP A 305 8.17 14.89 0.63
N ILE A 306 8.75 14.30 -0.41
CA ILE A 306 9.82 14.92 -1.20
C ILE A 306 9.40 16.27 -1.80
N PHE A 307 8.09 16.49 -2.00
CA PHE A 307 7.60 17.76 -2.52
C PHE A 307 7.66 18.91 -1.51
N GLU A 308 7.83 18.63 -0.21
CA GLU A 308 8.11 19.66 0.79
C GLU A 308 9.54 20.20 0.67
N ASN A 309 10.46 19.42 0.12
CA ASN A 309 11.84 19.86 -0.07
C ASN A 309 12.01 20.92 -1.17
N TYR A 310 11.13 20.97 -2.17
CA TYR A 310 11.24 21.95 -3.25
C TYR A 310 10.72 23.33 -2.84
N CYS A 311 11.32 24.40 -3.34
CA CYS A 311 10.88 25.76 -3.04
C CYS A 311 9.46 26.05 -3.58
N ARG A 312 8.73 26.97 -2.94
CA ARG A 312 7.35 27.30 -3.34
C ARG A 312 7.29 28.04 -4.68
N ASN A 313 8.35 28.76 -5.05
CA ASN A 313 8.45 29.53 -6.30
C ASN A 313 8.87 28.69 -7.52
N ASP A 314 9.17 27.41 -7.33
CA ASP A 314 9.62 26.49 -8.38
C ASP A 314 8.46 26.00 -9.25
N ASN A 315 8.41 26.46 -10.51
CA ASN A 315 7.36 26.10 -11.46
C ASN A 315 7.35 24.60 -11.81
N LEU A 316 8.53 23.99 -11.98
CA LEU A 316 8.62 22.59 -12.39
C LEU A 316 8.22 21.68 -11.22
N ALA A 317 8.68 21.97 -10.01
CA ALA A 317 8.20 21.24 -8.83
C ALA A 317 6.71 21.48 -8.57
N THR A 318 6.18 22.67 -8.81
CA THR A 318 4.73 22.94 -8.72
C THR A 318 3.93 22.09 -9.72
N PHE A 319 4.42 21.95 -10.95
CA PHE A 319 3.81 21.03 -11.92
C PHE A 319 3.83 19.58 -11.40
N GLY A 320 4.94 19.13 -10.83
CA GLY A 320 5.03 17.83 -10.16
C GLY A 320 4.03 17.67 -9.01
N ARG A 321 3.87 18.69 -8.15
CA ARG A 321 2.87 18.72 -7.07
C ARG A 321 1.44 18.60 -7.59
N PHE A 322 1.13 19.28 -8.69
CA PHE A 322 -0.18 19.17 -9.34
C PHE A 322 -0.43 17.75 -9.86
N CYS A 323 0.54 17.18 -10.60
CA CYS A 323 0.44 15.80 -11.07
C CYS A 323 0.26 14.81 -9.91
N TYR A 324 0.98 15.03 -8.82
CA TYR A 324 0.92 14.19 -7.64
C TYR A 324 -0.42 14.30 -6.91
N GLY A 325 -0.92 15.51 -6.68
CA GLY A 325 -2.24 15.73 -6.10
C GLY A 325 -3.36 15.07 -6.91
N VAL A 326 -3.33 15.19 -8.24
CA VAL A 326 -4.30 14.49 -9.12
C VAL A 326 -4.17 12.97 -8.98
N SER A 327 -2.93 12.44 -9.00
CA SER A 327 -2.69 11.00 -8.85
C SER A 327 -3.30 10.48 -7.55
N ILE A 328 -3.03 11.15 -6.43
CA ILE A 328 -3.54 10.74 -5.10
C ILE A 328 -5.06 10.78 -5.01
N ILE A 329 -5.69 11.84 -5.53
CA ILE A 329 -7.17 11.94 -5.60
C ILE A 329 -7.75 10.75 -6.40
N THR A 330 -7.05 10.30 -7.45
CA THR A 330 -7.49 9.14 -8.25
C THR A 330 -7.18 7.78 -7.62
N THR A 331 -6.16 7.69 -6.76
CA THR A 331 -5.78 6.45 -6.07
C THR A 331 -6.63 6.20 -4.83
N PHE A 332 -7.03 7.24 -4.10
CA PHE A 332 -7.82 7.12 -2.86
C PHE A 332 -9.07 6.23 -2.99
N PRO A 333 -9.91 6.34 -4.05
CA PRO A 333 -11.10 5.50 -4.21
C PRO A 333 -10.79 3.99 -4.28
N LEU A 334 -9.61 3.60 -4.78
CA LEU A 334 -9.19 2.19 -4.85
C LEU A 334 -8.96 1.64 -3.44
N GLU A 335 -8.24 2.38 -2.59
CA GLU A 335 -8.00 1.97 -1.20
C GLU A 335 -9.31 1.99 -0.39
N CYS A 336 -10.19 2.96 -0.65
CA CYS A 336 -11.52 2.99 -0.04
C CYS A 336 -12.36 1.77 -0.46
N PHE A 337 -12.23 1.32 -1.71
CA PHE A 337 -12.89 0.12 -2.20
C PHE A 337 -12.42 -1.12 -1.43
N VAL A 338 -11.10 -1.33 -1.33
CA VAL A 338 -10.51 -2.46 -0.59
C VAL A 338 -10.95 -2.45 0.87
N THR A 339 -10.86 -1.28 1.52
CA THR A 339 -11.28 -1.10 2.92
C THR A 339 -12.74 -1.50 3.14
N ARG A 340 -13.62 -1.08 2.22
CA ARG A 340 -15.06 -1.39 2.26
C ARG A 340 -15.33 -2.87 1.98
N GLU A 341 -14.59 -3.48 1.05
CA GLU A 341 -14.69 -4.91 0.74
C GLU A 341 -14.36 -5.76 1.98
N VAL A 342 -13.31 -5.41 2.72
CA VAL A 342 -12.95 -6.09 3.97
C VAL A 342 -14.08 -5.99 5.01
N ILE A 343 -14.66 -4.79 5.20
CA ILE A 343 -15.83 -4.61 6.10
C ILE A 343 -17.02 -5.45 5.61
N SER A 344 -17.28 -5.45 4.30
CA SER A 344 -18.38 -6.22 3.70
C SER A 344 -18.23 -7.72 3.96
N ASN A 345 -17.02 -8.26 3.77
CA ASN A 345 -16.75 -9.68 3.96
C ASN A 345 -16.91 -10.09 5.44
N VAL A 346 -16.44 -9.25 6.37
CA VAL A 346 -16.47 -9.57 7.81
C VAL A 346 -17.87 -9.41 8.41
N PHE A 347 -18.58 -8.32 8.08
CA PHE A 347 -19.83 -7.96 8.76
C PHE A 347 -21.10 -8.23 7.93
N PHE A 348 -20.99 -8.27 6.59
CA PHE A 348 -22.14 -8.31 5.68
C PHE A 348 -22.13 -9.49 4.70
N LYS A 349 -21.24 -10.48 4.91
CA LYS A 349 -21.10 -11.67 4.06
C LYS A 349 -20.91 -11.35 2.56
N GLY A 350 -20.33 -10.20 2.24
CA GLY A 350 -19.99 -9.79 0.87
C GLY A 350 -21.08 -9.03 0.10
N GLU A 351 -22.30 -8.89 0.63
CA GLU A 351 -23.39 -8.18 -0.05
C GLU A 351 -23.77 -6.87 0.66
N LEU A 352 -23.59 -5.74 -0.02
CA LEU A 352 -23.95 -4.42 0.50
C LEU A 352 -25.16 -3.84 -0.25
N SER A 353 -26.21 -3.49 0.50
CA SER A 353 -27.30 -2.65 -0.01
C SER A 353 -26.76 -1.27 -0.45
N THR A 354 -27.48 -0.57 -1.34
CA THR A 354 -27.08 0.78 -1.79
C THR A 354 -26.92 1.76 -0.63
N THR A 355 -27.83 1.71 0.34
CA THR A 355 -27.76 2.55 1.53
C THR A 355 -26.55 2.20 2.39
N THR A 356 -26.33 0.92 2.65
CA THR A 356 -25.18 0.45 3.46
C THR A 356 -23.85 0.80 2.78
N HIS A 357 -23.76 0.67 1.46
CA HIS A 357 -22.59 1.06 0.67
C HIS A 357 -22.25 2.53 0.86
N VAL A 358 -23.25 3.42 0.75
CA VAL A 358 -23.06 4.86 0.93
C VAL A 358 -22.66 5.19 2.36
N ILE A 359 -23.35 4.60 3.36
CA ILE A 359 -23.06 4.84 4.78
C ILE A 359 -21.62 4.42 5.13
N ILE A 360 -21.22 3.20 4.77
CA ILE A 360 -19.86 2.70 5.06
C ILE A 360 -18.81 3.59 4.38
N THR A 361 -19.04 3.97 3.13
CA THR A 361 -18.11 4.85 2.39
C THR A 361 -17.99 6.21 3.08
N LEU A 362 -19.10 6.81 3.50
CA LEU A 362 -19.09 8.07 4.24
C LEU A 362 -18.36 7.95 5.58
N VAL A 363 -18.55 6.85 6.32
CA VAL A 363 -17.85 6.60 7.59
C VAL A 363 -16.35 6.43 7.37
N ILE A 364 -15.93 5.65 6.37
CA ILE A 364 -14.51 5.47 6.05
C ILE A 364 -13.86 6.82 5.69
N VAL A 365 -14.44 7.53 4.71
CA VAL A 365 -13.89 8.80 4.21
C VAL A 365 -13.87 9.86 5.31
N SER A 366 -14.93 9.97 6.11
CA SER A 366 -14.97 10.94 7.21
C SER A 366 -13.96 10.61 8.31
N ALA A 367 -13.80 9.32 8.66
CA ALA A 367 -12.83 8.90 9.67
C ALA A 367 -11.38 9.14 9.22
N THR A 368 -11.02 8.76 7.99
CA THR A 368 -9.67 9.01 7.46
C THR A 368 -9.39 10.51 7.32
N THR A 369 -10.39 11.29 6.92
CA THR A 369 -10.28 12.76 6.86
C THR A 369 -10.07 13.36 8.24
N ALA A 370 -10.90 13.01 9.23
CA ALA A 370 -10.77 13.53 10.60
C ALA A 370 -9.39 13.21 11.20
N ILE A 371 -8.88 11.99 10.99
CA ILE A 371 -7.54 11.62 11.45
C ILE A 371 -6.48 12.42 10.69
N SER A 372 -6.55 12.53 9.37
CA SER A 372 -5.57 13.29 8.57
C SER A 372 -5.47 14.77 8.94
N LEU A 373 -6.55 15.39 9.43
CA LEU A 373 -6.54 16.78 9.90
C LEU A 373 -5.77 16.98 11.22
N SER A 374 -5.51 15.89 11.95
CA SER A 374 -4.82 15.89 13.24
C SER A 374 -3.32 15.58 13.13
N TYR A 375 -2.84 15.15 11.96
CA TYR A 375 -1.45 14.76 11.75
C TYR A 375 -0.82 15.51 10.57
N ASP A 376 0.41 15.97 10.78
CA ASP A 376 1.16 16.74 9.78
C ASP A 376 2.30 15.93 9.16
N CYS A 377 2.71 14.86 9.83
CA CYS A 377 3.99 14.22 9.60
C CYS A 377 3.83 12.95 8.78
N LEU A 378 3.90 13.08 7.45
CA LEU A 378 3.73 11.96 6.53
C LEU A 378 4.66 10.79 6.86
N GLY A 379 5.96 11.05 7.09
CA GLY A 379 6.96 10.00 7.33
C GLY A 379 6.60 9.04 8.48
N ILE A 380 6.07 9.58 9.59
CA ILE A 380 5.61 8.78 10.74
C ILE A 380 4.44 7.88 10.34
N VAL A 381 3.49 8.41 9.57
CA VAL A 381 2.31 7.64 9.12
C VAL A 381 2.72 6.51 8.17
N LEU A 382 3.69 6.77 7.27
CA LEU A 382 4.23 5.75 6.37
C LEU A 382 4.96 4.64 7.13
N GLU A 383 5.81 5.00 8.09
CA GLU A 383 6.53 4.04 8.93
C GLU A 383 5.56 3.19 9.77
N LEU A 384 4.58 3.84 10.41
CA LEU A 384 3.54 3.16 11.21
C LEU A 384 2.82 2.10 10.38
N ASN A 385 2.37 2.47 9.18
CA ASN A 385 1.64 1.54 8.31
C ASN A 385 2.53 0.41 7.82
N GLY A 386 3.79 0.73 7.51
CA GLY A 386 4.82 -0.22 7.12
C GLY A 386 5.04 -1.31 8.16
N VAL A 387 5.28 -0.90 9.41
CA VAL A 387 5.56 -1.83 10.52
C VAL A 387 4.32 -2.60 10.94
N LEU A 388 3.17 -1.91 11.14
CA LEU A 388 1.97 -2.55 11.68
C LEU A 388 1.22 -3.41 10.67
N SER A 389 1.15 -2.99 9.42
CA SER A 389 0.26 -3.60 8.42
C SER A 389 1.03 -4.26 7.29
N ALA A 390 1.94 -3.54 6.64
CA ALA A 390 2.61 -4.03 5.43
C ALA A 390 3.52 -5.22 5.73
N ILE A 391 4.42 -5.11 6.72
CA ILE A 391 5.36 -6.20 7.05
C ILE A 391 4.64 -7.51 7.39
N PRO A 392 3.59 -7.54 8.24
CA PRO A 392 2.82 -8.76 8.45
C PRO A 392 2.19 -9.33 7.18
N LEU A 393 1.56 -8.49 6.36
CA LEU A 393 0.85 -8.91 5.15
C LEU A 393 1.79 -9.39 4.03
N MET A 394 3.04 -8.91 4.00
CA MET A 394 4.03 -9.27 2.97
C MET A 394 4.96 -10.40 3.42
N PHE A 395 5.55 -10.28 4.61
CA PHE A 395 6.62 -11.16 5.07
C PHE A 395 6.06 -12.35 5.85
N ILE A 396 5.14 -12.08 6.79
CA ILE A 396 4.76 -13.06 7.81
C ILE A 396 3.68 -14.00 7.26
N PHE A 397 2.52 -13.48 6.88
CA PHE A 397 1.37 -14.31 6.52
C PHE A 397 1.58 -15.18 5.27
N PRO A 398 2.13 -14.69 4.14
CA PRO A 398 2.33 -15.53 2.96
C PRO A 398 3.29 -16.69 3.24
N ALA A 399 4.40 -16.41 3.93
CA ALA A 399 5.37 -17.42 4.32
C ALA A 399 4.79 -18.42 5.32
N ALA A 400 4.08 -17.95 6.35
CA ALA A 400 3.50 -18.81 7.37
C ALA A 400 2.39 -19.72 6.81
N CYS A 401 1.53 -19.20 5.92
CA CYS A 401 0.51 -20.00 5.24
C CYS A 401 1.16 -21.08 4.36
N PHE A 402 2.16 -20.72 3.56
CA PHE A 402 2.85 -21.66 2.69
C PHE A 402 3.56 -22.76 3.50
N LEU A 403 4.31 -22.41 4.54
CA LEU A 403 5.01 -23.38 5.41
C LEU A 403 4.05 -24.34 6.12
N LYS A 404 2.83 -23.90 6.41
CA LYS A 404 1.79 -24.74 7.01
C LYS A 404 1.17 -25.72 6.02
N LEU A 405 1.09 -25.34 4.75
CA LEU A 405 0.51 -26.14 3.67
C LEU A 405 1.53 -27.03 2.96
N SER A 406 2.81 -26.68 2.98
CA SER A 406 3.88 -27.42 2.32
C SER A 406 4.25 -28.71 3.08
N ASP A 407 4.39 -29.81 2.36
CA ASP A 407 4.91 -31.06 2.91
C ASP A 407 6.44 -30.98 3.02
N GLY A 408 6.97 -30.75 4.23
CA GLY A 408 8.42 -30.69 4.43
C GLY A 408 8.85 -30.12 5.77
N ARG A 409 10.13 -30.32 6.11
CA ARG A 409 10.73 -29.65 7.27
C ARG A 409 10.99 -28.18 6.92
N TRP A 410 10.81 -27.28 7.89
CA TRP A 410 10.89 -25.82 7.67
C TRP A 410 12.22 -25.37 7.04
N PHE A 411 13.36 -25.93 7.47
CA PHE A 411 14.69 -25.47 7.03
C PHE A 411 15.34 -26.35 5.94
N ARG A 412 14.55 -26.98 5.07
CA ARG A 412 15.07 -27.80 3.96
C ARG A 412 14.30 -27.58 2.66
N GLY A 413 15.02 -27.60 1.54
CA GLY A 413 14.44 -27.53 0.20
C GLY A 413 13.68 -26.22 -0.03
N GLU A 414 12.47 -26.32 -0.59
CA GLU A 414 11.61 -25.18 -0.94
C GLU A 414 11.12 -24.36 0.26
N ASN A 415 11.23 -24.90 1.49
CA ASN A 415 10.75 -24.26 2.71
C ASN A 415 11.79 -23.33 3.38
N LEU A 416 13.05 -23.37 2.94
CA LEU A 416 14.12 -22.56 3.52
C LEU A 416 13.88 -21.06 3.35
N ILE A 417 13.62 -20.61 2.13
CA ILE A 417 13.42 -19.17 1.82
C ILE A 417 12.18 -18.62 2.55
N PRO A 418 11.00 -19.27 2.52
CA PRO A 418 9.85 -18.82 3.31
C PRO A 418 10.15 -18.75 4.81
N SER A 419 10.90 -19.72 5.37
CA SER A 419 11.28 -19.69 6.79
C SER A 419 12.18 -18.51 7.14
N VAL A 420 13.13 -18.17 6.27
CA VAL A 420 13.98 -16.99 6.45
C VAL A 420 13.15 -15.70 6.38
N ILE A 421 12.26 -15.57 5.39
CA ILE A 421 11.39 -14.38 5.25
C ILE A 421 10.50 -14.21 6.47
N LEU A 422 9.94 -15.29 7.01
CA LEU A 422 9.12 -15.26 8.22
C LEU A 422 9.92 -14.74 9.43
N VAL A 423 11.12 -15.26 9.67
CA VAL A 423 11.98 -14.84 10.78
C VAL A 423 12.42 -13.39 10.63
N VAL A 424 12.82 -12.99 9.42
CA VAL A 424 13.18 -11.60 9.10
C VAL A 424 11.98 -10.68 9.32
N GLY A 425 10.80 -11.05 8.82
CA GLY A 425 9.57 -10.27 8.97
C GLY A 425 9.20 -10.02 10.43
N VAL A 426 9.22 -11.06 11.26
CA VAL A 426 8.97 -10.93 12.71
C VAL A 426 10.02 -10.04 13.37
N SER A 427 11.29 -10.21 13.03
CA SER A 427 12.39 -9.42 13.61
C SER A 427 12.27 -7.93 13.23
N VAL A 428 12.05 -7.63 11.96
CA VAL A 428 11.87 -6.26 11.45
C VAL A 428 10.62 -5.62 12.04
N MET A 429 9.51 -6.36 12.17
CA MET A 429 8.29 -5.85 12.81
C MET A 429 8.55 -5.46 14.28
N ILE A 430 9.15 -6.34 15.08
CA ILE A 430 9.41 -6.08 16.51
C ILE A 430 10.40 -4.93 16.68
N ILE A 431 11.54 -4.98 15.98
CA ILE A 431 12.57 -3.95 16.10
C ILE A 431 12.05 -2.62 15.54
N GLY A 432 11.31 -2.63 14.43
CA GLY A 432 10.68 -1.45 13.84
C GLY A 432 9.70 -0.78 14.81
N LEU A 433 8.84 -1.55 15.49
CA LEU A 433 7.92 -1.00 16.51
C LEU A 433 8.68 -0.35 17.67
N ILE A 434 9.74 -1.00 18.15
CA ILE A 434 10.57 -0.47 19.24
C ILE A 434 11.26 0.83 18.79
N MET A 435 11.88 0.84 17.61
CA MET A 435 12.57 2.02 17.08
C MET A 435 11.59 3.17 16.86
N MET A 436 10.42 2.91 16.31
CA MET A 436 9.38 3.93 16.08
C MET A 436 8.97 4.63 17.38
N VAL A 437 8.84 3.88 18.48
CA VAL A 437 8.42 4.42 19.78
C VAL A 437 9.57 5.14 20.49
N LEU A 438 10.80 4.62 20.41
CA LEU A 438 11.95 5.17 21.12
C LEU A 438 12.59 6.36 20.41
N PHE A 439 12.53 6.39 19.08
CA PHE A 439 13.14 7.40 18.23
C PHE A 439 12.10 7.98 17.26
N PRO A 440 11.14 8.75 17.78
CA PRO A 440 10.17 9.42 16.93
C PRO A 440 10.89 10.39 15.99
N GLN A 441 10.48 10.38 14.73
CA GLN A 441 11.13 11.17 13.68
C GLN A 441 10.66 12.62 13.75
N ASP A 442 11.61 13.56 13.72
CA ASP A 442 11.30 14.98 13.62
C ASP A 442 10.71 15.28 12.23
N CYS A 443 9.60 16.00 12.20
CA CYS A 443 8.92 16.39 10.98
C CYS A 443 8.78 17.90 10.91
N SER A 444 9.08 18.46 9.75
CA SER A 444 8.84 19.86 9.43
C SER A 444 7.78 19.93 8.35
N HIS A 445 6.62 20.52 8.67
CA HIS A 445 5.55 20.77 7.70
C HIS A 445 5.41 22.27 7.45
N GLY A 446 5.22 22.66 6.19
CA GLY A 446 4.88 24.04 5.82
C GLY A 446 6.02 25.05 5.97
N ALA A 447 7.18 24.68 6.51
CA ALA A 447 8.37 25.53 6.51
C ALA A 447 9.02 25.54 5.11
N GLU A 448 9.55 26.69 4.69
CA GLU A 448 10.46 26.71 3.54
C GLU A 448 11.86 26.25 3.96
N MET A 449 12.49 25.46 3.09
CA MET A 449 13.85 24.97 3.30
C MET A 449 14.85 26.12 3.21
N PHE A 450 15.92 26.07 4.01
CA PHE A 450 16.90 27.18 4.14
C PHE A 450 17.57 27.60 2.81
N TYR A 451 17.72 26.67 1.86
CA TYR A 451 18.30 26.99 0.53
C TYR A 451 17.31 27.75 -0.39
N CYS A 452 16.02 27.79 -0.06
CA CYS A 452 15.03 28.57 -0.80
C CYS A 452 15.15 30.07 -0.54
N THR A 453 15.57 30.47 0.67
CA THR A 453 15.79 31.88 1.00
C THR A 453 17.12 32.42 0.48
N MET A 454 18.17 31.58 0.40
CA MET A 454 19.45 31.96 -0.18
C MET A 454 19.38 32.27 -1.68
N SER A 455 18.45 31.65 -2.41
CA SER A 455 18.22 31.92 -3.84
C SER A 455 17.67 33.34 -4.12
N ASN A 456 17.11 34.02 -3.12
CA ASN A 456 16.65 35.41 -3.24
C ASN A 456 17.75 36.45 -3.00
N ILE A 457 18.92 36.03 -2.51
CA ILE A 457 20.08 36.90 -2.37
C ILE A 457 20.92 36.71 -3.62
N SER A 458 20.61 37.47 -4.68
CA SER A 458 21.53 37.64 -5.79
C SER A 458 22.84 38.21 -5.25
N VAL A 459 23.84 37.34 -5.06
CA VAL A 459 25.20 37.71 -4.68
C VAL A 459 25.71 38.72 -5.71
N PRO A 460 25.96 39.98 -5.34
CA PRO A 460 26.80 40.83 -6.17
C PRO A 460 28.21 40.23 -6.07
N SER A 461 28.79 39.90 -7.21
CA SER A 461 30.17 39.43 -7.37
C SER A 461 31.12 40.20 -6.45
N THR A 462 31.44 39.65 -5.28
CA THR A 462 32.41 40.21 -4.37
C THR A 462 33.22 39.08 -3.74
N SER A 463 34.52 39.34 -3.66
CA SER A 463 35.64 38.46 -3.37
C SER A 463 35.50 37.54 -2.14
N PRO A 464 36.31 36.47 -2.02
CA PRO A 464 36.18 35.39 -1.02
C PRO A 464 36.27 35.80 0.46
N ASN A 465 36.59 37.05 0.77
CA ASN A 465 36.84 37.51 2.14
C ASN A 465 35.55 37.91 2.89
N SER A 466 34.44 38.16 2.20
CA SER A 466 33.17 38.59 2.84
C SER A 466 32.35 37.44 3.42
N VAL A 467 32.55 36.21 2.93
CA VAL A 467 31.84 35.00 3.43
C VAL A 467 32.32 34.61 4.83
N LEU A 468 33.58 34.86 5.15
CA LEU A 468 34.15 34.60 6.47
C LEU A 468 33.70 35.63 7.53
N GLU A 469 33.47 36.88 7.14
CA GLU A 469 32.96 37.94 8.04
C GLU A 469 31.49 37.75 8.39
N PHE A 470 30.67 37.19 7.49
CA PHE A 470 29.26 36.90 7.80
C PHE A 470 29.11 35.75 8.80
N PHE A 471 29.91 34.69 8.69
CA PHE A 471 29.94 33.60 9.66
C PHE A 471 30.45 34.04 11.04
N ASN A 472 31.47 34.92 11.11
CA ASN A 472 31.98 35.42 12.38
C ASN A 472 31.03 36.42 13.08
N SER A 473 30.19 37.15 12.33
CA SER A 473 29.23 38.09 12.92
C SER A 473 27.97 37.42 13.47
N THR A 474 27.57 36.25 12.95
CA THR A 474 26.41 35.49 13.48
C THR A 474 26.75 34.62 14.68
N LEU A 475 28.00 34.18 14.83
CA LEU A 475 28.44 33.39 16.00
C LEU A 475 28.74 34.23 17.25
N ASN A 476 28.96 35.54 17.11
CA ASN A 476 29.25 36.44 18.24
C ASN A 476 28.02 37.04 18.93
N VAL A 477 26.80 36.66 18.55
CA VAL A 477 25.55 37.17 19.19
C VAL A 477 24.96 36.18 20.20
N SER A 478 25.58 35.02 20.43
CA SER A 478 25.07 34.00 21.35
C SER A 478 26.02 33.59 22.48
N ILE A 479 26.99 34.45 22.83
CA ILE A 479 27.72 34.35 24.11
C ILE A 479 27.79 35.74 24.76
N SER A 480 26.70 36.13 25.43
CA SER A 480 26.69 37.06 26.57
C SER A 480 25.38 36.92 27.33
#